data_AF-A0A841EW54-F1
#
_entry.id   AF-A0A841EW54-F1
#
_cell.length_a   1.000
_cell.length_b   1.000
_cell.length_c   1.000
_cell.angle_alpha   90.00
_cell.angle_beta   90.00
_cell.angle_gamma   90.00
#
_symmetry.space_group_name_H-M   'P 1'
#
loop_
_entity.id
_entity.type
_entity.pdbx_description
1 polymer ?
#
loop_
_entity_poly.entity_id
_entity_poly.type
_entity_poly.pdbx_seq_one_letter_code
_entity_poly.pdbx_strand_id
1 'polypeptide(L)'
;MQDVKRKIQEAARFIENEIDSLPEIGLILGSGLGILADLIENATVIPYQSIPHFPMSTVEGHAGELVFGKIHDKSVVMMKGRFHLYEGYEAQDVTLPVRILKALGINHLIVTNAAGGVNASYEVGDLMLIVDHINNMGKNPLIGPNDADLGERFPDMSEAYSRRLIQIAQSVARKQQFTFREGIYMGNLGPTYETPAEVRMARLVGADAVGMSTIQLLLRDMRVSRCWVFHVLQTKQQGYCNKHFLTRK
;
A
#
# COMPACT_ATOMS: atom_id res chain seq x y z
N MET A 1 -22.52 -8.44 -4.77
CA MET A 1 -21.84 -9.05 -3.61
C MET A 1 -21.44 -10.50 -3.86
N GLN A 2 -22.38 -11.41 -4.19
CA GLN A 2 -22.04 -12.73 -4.74
C GLN A 2 -20.98 -12.64 -5.86
N ASP A 3 -21.13 -11.66 -6.77
CA ASP A 3 -20.14 -11.34 -7.80
C ASP A 3 -18.72 -11.04 -7.27
N VAL A 4 -18.57 -10.33 -6.13
CA VAL A 4 -17.25 -10.02 -5.55
C VAL A 4 -16.60 -11.29 -5.01
N LYS A 5 -17.34 -12.11 -4.25
CA LYS A 5 -16.85 -13.39 -3.72
C LYS A 5 -16.49 -14.36 -4.86
N ARG A 6 -17.29 -14.39 -5.93
CA ARG A 6 -17.03 -15.13 -7.17
C ARG A 6 -15.75 -14.64 -7.85
N LYS A 7 -15.59 -13.34 -8.09
CA LYS A 7 -14.38 -12.75 -8.69
C LYS A 7 -13.11 -13.09 -7.91
N ILE A 8 -13.17 -13.00 -6.58
CA ILE A 8 -12.06 -13.39 -5.69
C ILE A 8 -11.71 -14.87 -5.88
N GLN A 9 -12.70 -15.76 -5.88
CA GLN A 9 -12.49 -17.21 -5.99
C GLN A 9 -12.02 -17.64 -7.39
N GLU A 10 -12.50 -17.02 -8.46
CA GLU A 10 -12.05 -17.29 -9.84
C GLU A 10 -10.59 -16.84 -10.03
N ALA A 11 -10.24 -15.65 -9.55
CA ALA A 11 -8.88 -15.12 -9.65
C ALA A 11 -7.88 -15.86 -8.75
N ALA A 12 -8.28 -16.21 -7.52
CA ALA A 12 -7.45 -17.00 -6.62
C ALA A 12 -7.17 -18.40 -7.21
N ARG A 13 -8.20 -19.11 -7.67
CA ARG A 13 -8.04 -20.43 -8.31
C ARG A 13 -7.19 -20.38 -9.58
N PHE A 14 -7.27 -19.30 -10.37
CA PHE A 14 -6.38 -19.13 -11.51
C PHE A 14 -4.93 -19.10 -11.02
N ILE A 15 -4.61 -18.20 -10.07
CA ILE A 15 -3.27 -18.07 -9.50
C ILE A 15 -2.78 -19.37 -8.83
N GLU A 16 -3.65 -20.09 -8.11
CA GLU A 16 -3.34 -21.37 -7.42
C GLU A 16 -2.84 -22.45 -8.38
N ASN A 17 -3.26 -22.44 -9.66
CA ASN A 17 -2.78 -23.40 -10.66
C ASN A 17 -1.45 -23.01 -11.29
N GLU A 18 -1.03 -21.74 -11.17
CA GLU A 18 0.17 -21.18 -11.79
C GLU A 18 1.37 -21.12 -10.83
N ILE A 19 1.21 -21.47 -9.53
CA ILE A 19 2.26 -21.31 -8.50
C ILE A 19 2.57 -22.60 -7.73
N ASP A 20 3.85 -22.87 -7.46
CA ASP A 20 4.30 -24.07 -6.72
C ASP A 20 3.98 -24.06 -5.22
N SER A 21 3.74 -22.87 -4.63
CA SER A 21 3.41 -22.75 -3.20
C SER A 21 2.64 -21.49 -2.86
N LEU A 22 1.70 -21.59 -1.91
CA LEU A 22 0.94 -20.44 -1.41
C LEU A 22 1.85 -19.44 -0.65
N PRO A 23 1.66 -18.12 -0.83
CA PRO A 23 2.43 -17.10 -0.13
C PRO A 23 1.96 -16.90 1.32
N GLU A 24 2.91 -16.71 2.24
CA GLU A 24 2.61 -16.25 3.61
C GLU A 24 2.46 -14.70 3.65
N ILE A 25 3.31 -14.00 2.89
CA ILE A 25 3.50 -12.55 2.95
C ILE A 25 3.28 -11.94 1.55
N GLY A 26 2.34 -10.99 1.42
CA GLY A 26 1.96 -10.38 0.13
C GLY A 26 2.26 -8.88 0.02
N LEU A 27 3.39 -8.51 -0.57
CA LEU A 27 3.88 -7.14 -0.67
C LEU A 27 3.25 -6.36 -1.84
N ILE A 28 2.99 -5.07 -1.64
CA ILE A 28 2.46 -4.16 -2.67
C ILE A 28 3.44 -3.03 -2.92
N LEU A 29 4.19 -3.14 -4.02
CA LEU A 29 5.29 -2.22 -4.37
C LEU A 29 4.74 -0.93 -4.99
N GLY A 30 5.26 0.21 -4.52
CA GLY A 30 4.95 1.51 -5.09
C GLY A 30 5.85 1.89 -6.27
N SER A 31 5.55 3.04 -6.87
CA SER A 31 6.37 3.69 -7.89
C SER A 31 7.83 3.80 -7.43
N GLY A 32 8.76 3.38 -8.28
CA GLY A 32 10.20 3.35 -7.96
C GLY A 32 10.68 2.21 -7.05
N LEU A 33 9.78 1.35 -6.55
CA LEU A 33 10.13 0.25 -5.62
C LEU A 33 9.98 -1.15 -6.23
N GLY A 34 9.72 -1.26 -7.54
CA GLY A 34 9.58 -2.52 -8.26
C GLY A 34 10.81 -3.45 -8.19
N ILE A 35 12.01 -2.86 -8.02
CA ILE A 35 13.30 -3.56 -7.85
C ILE A 35 13.33 -4.51 -6.63
N LEU A 36 12.43 -4.33 -5.65
CA LEU A 36 12.32 -5.25 -4.51
C LEU A 36 11.82 -6.66 -4.91
N ALA A 37 11.19 -6.80 -6.08
CA ALA A 37 10.83 -8.11 -6.62
C ALA A 37 12.04 -8.89 -7.18
N ASP A 38 13.14 -8.21 -7.50
CA ASP A 38 14.37 -8.84 -8.00
C ASP A 38 15.15 -9.57 -6.89
N LEU A 39 14.68 -9.43 -5.63
CA LEU A 39 15.14 -10.18 -4.46
C LEU A 39 14.51 -11.58 -4.35
N ILE A 40 13.54 -11.93 -5.20
CA ILE A 40 12.76 -13.16 -5.09
C ILE A 40 13.50 -14.33 -5.74
N GLU A 41 13.85 -15.31 -4.92
CA GLU A 41 14.43 -16.59 -5.35
C GLU A 41 13.35 -17.48 -5.97
N ASN A 42 13.68 -18.10 -7.12
CA ASN A 42 12.77 -18.99 -7.88
C ASN A 42 11.44 -18.29 -8.24
N ALA A 43 11.56 -17.15 -8.92
CA ALA A 43 10.44 -16.26 -9.18
C ALA A 43 9.48 -16.76 -10.29
N THR A 44 8.20 -16.94 -9.94
CA THR A 44 7.09 -17.13 -10.90
C THR A 44 6.39 -15.80 -11.14
N VAL A 45 6.32 -15.35 -12.40
CA VAL A 45 5.76 -14.04 -12.79
C VAL A 45 4.42 -14.24 -13.50
N ILE A 46 3.36 -13.61 -12.99
CA ILE A 46 2.01 -13.65 -13.54
C ILE A 46 1.56 -12.22 -13.91
N PRO A 47 1.45 -11.85 -15.20
CA PRO A 47 0.95 -10.55 -15.62
C PRO A 47 -0.51 -10.32 -15.20
N TYR A 48 -0.86 -9.13 -14.72
CA TYR A 48 -2.20 -8.79 -14.25
C TYR A 48 -3.29 -9.04 -15.31
N GLN A 49 -2.96 -8.84 -16.59
CA GLN A 49 -3.87 -9.05 -17.73
C GLN A 49 -4.24 -10.52 -17.96
N SER A 50 -3.49 -11.47 -17.40
CA SER A 50 -3.81 -12.90 -17.44
C SER A 50 -4.78 -13.32 -16.33
N ILE A 51 -4.82 -12.58 -15.22
CA ILE A 51 -5.58 -12.94 -14.03
C ILE A 51 -7.03 -12.49 -14.19
N PRO A 52 -8.04 -13.38 -14.02
CA PRO A 52 -9.44 -13.00 -14.08
C PRO A 52 -9.77 -11.81 -13.15
N HIS A 53 -10.46 -10.81 -13.68
CA HIS A 53 -10.96 -9.63 -12.95
C HIS A 53 -9.91 -8.70 -12.35
N PHE A 54 -8.61 -8.90 -12.58
CA PHE A 54 -7.59 -7.96 -12.15
C PHE A 54 -7.69 -6.64 -12.96
N PRO A 55 -7.59 -5.47 -12.31
CA PRO A 55 -7.44 -4.21 -13.02
C PRO A 55 -6.10 -4.14 -13.79
N MET A 56 -6.01 -3.22 -14.75
CA MET A 56 -4.75 -2.91 -15.44
C MET A 56 -4.08 -1.72 -14.78
N SER A 57 -2.74 -1.67 -14.75
CA SER A 57 -2.02 -0.50 -14.26
C SER A 57 -1.70 0.41 -15.44
N THR A 58 -2.02 1.70 -15.32
CA THR A 58 -1.80 2.70 -16.37
C THR A 58 -0.70 3.71 -16.03
N VAL A 59 -0.20 3.67 -14.79
CA VAL A 59 0.82 4.59 -14.26
C VAL A 59 2.24 4.12 -14.63
N GLU A 60 3.09 5.07 -15.03
CA GLU A 60 4.49 4.80 -15.37
C GLU A 60 5.27 4.14 -14.21
N GLY A 61 6.12 3.16 -14.54
CA GLY A 61 6.93 2.44 -13.55
C GLY A 61 6.16 1.36 -12.76
N HIS A 62 4.90 1.10 -13.08
CA HIS A 62 4.14 -0.05 -12.59
C HIS A 62 4.11 -1.14 -13.67
N ALA A 63 4.89 -2.21 -13.48
CA ALA A 63 5.03 -3.27 -14.49
C ALA A 63 3.71 -4.05 -14.74
N GLY A 64 2.85 -4.16 -13.72
CA GLY A 64 1.57 -4.85 -13.84
C GLY A 64 1.70 -6.36 -13.67
N GLU A 65 2.52 -6.82 -12.72
CA GLU A 65 2.87 -8.22 -12.53
C GLU A 65 2.71 -8.63 -11.05
N LEU A 66 2.20 -9.84 -10.80
CA LEU A 66 2.45 -10.55 -9.54
C LEU A 66 3.73 -11.36 -9.69
N VAL A 67 4.62 -11.30 -8.70
CA VAL A 67 5.81 -12.16 -8.62
C VAL A 67 5.76 -12.98 -7.35
N PHE A 68 5.66 -14.30 -7.50
CA PHE A 68 5.68 -15.28 -6.43
C PHE A 68 7.07 -15.92 -6.31
N GLY A 69 7.43 -16.41 -5.14
CA GLY A 69 8.67 -17.15 -4.92
C GLY A 69 9.09 -17.07 -3.45
N LYS A 70 10.39 -17.04 -3.17
CA LYS A 70 10.90 -16.97 -1.80
C LYS A 70 11.85 -15.81 -1.55
N ILE A 71 11.85 -15.32 -0.31
CA ILE A 71 12.94 -14.53 0.25
C ILE A 71 13.37 -15.24 1.53
N HIS A 72 14.61 -15.76 1.53
CA HIS A 72 15.08 -16.69 2.57
C HIS A 72 14.10 -17.88 2.73
N ASP A 73 13.63 -18.17 3.95
CA ASP A 73 12.72 -19.28 4.23
C ASP A 73 11.23 -18.95 3.97
N LYS A 74 10.88 -17.73 3.53
CA LYS A 74 9.49 -17.26 3.42
C LYS A 74 8.98 -17.26 1.99
N SER A 75 7.87 -17.96 1.74
CA SER A 75 7.10 -17.82 0.50
C SER A 75 6.40 -16.45 0.47
N VAL A 76 6.71 -15.67 -0.56
CA VAL A 76 6.22 -14.31 -0.75
C VAL A 76 5.48 -14.15 -2.08
N VAL A 77 4.62 -13.14 -2.15
CA VAL A 77 4.12 -12.58 -3.41
C VAL A 77 4.35 -11.08 -3.42
N MET A 78 4.69 -10.51 -4.57
CA MET A 78 4.85 -9.06 -4.76
C MET A 78 4.03 -8.55 -5.94
N MET A 79 3.18 -7.56 -5.69
CA MET A 79 2.53 -6.74 -6.70
C MET A 79 3.53 -5.68 -7.20
N LYS A 80 4.07 -5.86 -8.42
CA LYS A 80 4.94 -4.87 -9.10
C LYS A 80 4.10 -3.73 -9.69
N GLY A 81 3.66 -2.85 -8.80
CA GLY A 81 2.77 -1.74 -9.09
C GLY A 81 1.34 -1.98 -8.60
N ARG A 82 0.55 -0.91 -8.55
CA ARG A 82 -0.83 -0.89 -8.04
C ARG A 82 -1.76 -0.05 -8.90
N PHE A 83 -3.02 -0.06 -8.52
CA PHE A 83 -4.10 0.76 -9.06
C PHE A 83 -4.42 1.91 -8.10
N HIS A 84 -4.94 3.01 -8.65
CA HIS A 84 -5.34 4.19 -7.90
C HIS A 84 -6.72 4.68 -8.32
N LEU A 85 -7.39 5.40 -7.41
CA LEU A 85 -8.71 5.99 -7.70
C LEU A 85 -8.64 7.06 -8.80
N TYR A 86 -7.52 7.77 -8.93
CA TYR A 86 -7.32 8.79 -9.98
C TYR A 86 -7.16 8.19 -11.39
N GLU A 87 -6.93 6.88 -11.53
CA GLU A 87 -6.97 6.18 -12.83
C GLU A 87 -8.42 5.90 -13.29
N GLY A 88 -9.42 6.27 -12.48
CA GLY A 88 -10.85 6.05 -12.75
C GLY A 88 -11.42 4.76 -12.15
N TYR A 89 -10.62 3.97 -11.44
CA TYR A 89 -11.07 2.75 -10.76
C TYR A 89 -11.93 3.05 -9.52
N GLU A 90 -12.97 2.23 -9.30
CA GLU A 90 -13.71 2.28 -8.05
C GLU A 90 -12.92 1.64 -6.91
N ALA A 91 -13.22 2.04 -5.68
CA ALA A 91 -12.46 1.61 -4.51
C ALA A 91 -12.51 0.08 -4.28
N GLN A 92 -13.55 -0.60 -4.78
CA GLN A 92 -13.66 -2.05 -4.72
C GLN A 92 -12.69 -2.75 -5.69
N ASP A 93 -12.40 -2.16 -6.85
CA ASP A 93 -11.46 -2.71 -7.84
C ASP A 93 -10.01 -2.51 -7.38
N VAL A 94 -9.70 -1.31 -6.87
CA VAL A 94 -8.39 -1.00 -6.25
C VAL A 94 -8.04 -1.95 -5.09
N THR A 95 -9.05 -2.50 -4.40
CA THR A 95 -8.87 -3.39 -3.24
C THR A 95 -9.09 -4.88 -3.53
N LEU A 96 -9.60 -5.23 -4.71
CA LEU A 96 -9.81 -6.62 -5.14
C LEU A 96 -8.51 -7.48 -5.07
N PRO A 97 -7.32 -6.99 -5.47
CA PRO A 97 -6.08 -7.76 -5.32
C PRO A 97 -5.81 -8.18 -3.89
N VAL A 98 -6.04 -7.29 -2.90
CA VAL A 98 -5.79 -7.59 -1.48
C VAL A 98 -6.72 -8.70 -0.98
N ARG A 99 -7.96 -8.73 -1.49
CA ARG A 99 -8.94 -9.80 -1.22
C ARG A 99 -8.56 -11.12 -1.90
N ILE A 100 -7.96 -11.07 -3.08
CA ILE A 100 -7.43 -12.26 -3.77
C ILE A 100 -6.19 -12.80 -3.05
N LEU A 101 -5.22 -11.96 -2.67
CA LEU A 101 -4.07 -12.40 -1.87
C LEU A 101 -4.51 -13.00 -0.53
N LYS A 102 -5.57 -12.48 0.11
CA LYS A 102 -6.16 -13.10 1.30
C LYS A 102 -6.71 -14.50 1.01
N ALA A 103 -7.40 -14.70 -0.11
CA ALA A 103 -7.92 -16.01 -0.49
C ALA A 103 -6.77 -17.02 -0.71
N LEU A 104 -5.65 -16.57 -1.29
CA LEU A 104 -4.39 -17.33 -1.44
C LEU A 104 -3.66 -17.61 -0.11
N GLY A 105 -4.21 -17.18 1.03
CA GLY A 105 -3.74 -17.56 2.36
C GLY A 105 -2.87 -16.54 3.09
N ILE A 106 -2.55 -15.36 2.54
CA ILE A 106 -1.61 -14.45 3.22
C ILE A 106 -2.07 -14.09 4.64
N ASN A 107 -1.14 -14.20 5.59
CA ASN A 107 -1.34 -13.78 6.97
C ASN A 107 -0.79 -12.36 7.19
N HIS A 108 0.13 -11.91 6.33
CA HIS A 108 0.78 -10.60 6.32
C HIS A 108 0.73 -9.99 4.90
N LEU A 109 0.48 -8.68 4.80
CA LEU A 109 0.66 -7.91 3.56
C LEU A 109 2.16 -7.53 3.40
N ILE A 110 2.53 -6.57 2.53
CA ILE A 110 3.09 -5.25 2.93
C ILE A 110 2.55 -4.16 2.00
N VAL A 111 2.63 -2.88 2.39
CA VAL A 111 2.44 -1.76 1.45
C VAL A 111 3.65 -0.82 1.55
N THR A 112 4.15 -0.39 0.40
CA THR A 112 5.16 0.67 0.28
C THR A 112 4.61 1.79 -0.62
N ASN A 113 5.05 3.04 -0.47
CA ASN A 113 4.62 4.10 -1.38
C ASN A 113 5.67 5.19 -1.55
N ALA A 114 5.49 6.00 -2.58
CA ALA A 114 6.00 7.36 -2.67
C ALA A 114 4.92 8.33 -2.16
N ALA A 115 5.36 9.46 -1.60
CA ALA A 115 4.54 10.47 -0.94
C ALA A 115 5.33 11.78 -0.85
N GLY A 116 4.63 12.91 -0.73
CA GLY A 116 5.23 14.20 -0.38
C GLY A 116 5.42 14.31 1.12
N GLY A 117 6.66 14.51 1.58
CA GLY A 117 6.92 14.83 2.99
C GLY A 117 6.38 16.21 3.34
N VAL A 118 5.38 16.28 4.22
CA VAL A 118 4.87 17.55 4.73
C VAL A 118 5.51 17.91 6.08
N ASN A 119 5.95 16.97 6.91
CA ASN A 119 6.74 17.28 8.10
C ASN A 119 8.03 18.02 7.69
N ALA A 120 8.26 19.21 8.27
CA ALA A 120 9.37 20.08 7.89
C ALA A 120 10.76 19.60 8.38
N SER A 121 10.81 18.53 9.18
CA SER A 121 12.05 17.87 9.63
C SER A 121 12.51 16.72 8.73
N TYR A 122 11.74 16.39 7.70
CA TYR A 122 12.02 15.28 6.77
C TYR A 122 12.78 15.77 5.54
N GLU A 123 13.65 14.91 5.00
CA GLU A 123 14.47 15.19 3.82
C GLU A 123 14.22 14.21 2.65
N VAL A 124 14.85 14.48 1.50
CA VAL A 124 14.73 13.63 0.31
C VAL A 124 15.40 12.29 0.56
N GLY A 125 14.66 11.20 0.38
CA GLY A 125 15.15 9.83 0.57
C GLY A 125 15.03 9.29 2.00
N ASP A 126 14.56 10.09 2.97
CA ASP A 126 14.21 9.58 4.30
C ASP A 126 13.22 8.40 4.18
N LEU A 127 13.44 7.34 4.95
CA LEU A 127 12.46 6.26 5.07
C LEU A 127 11.48 6.61 6.21
N MET A 128 10.18 6.43 6.01
CA MET A 128 9.16 6.56 7.06
C MET A 128 8.41 5.25 7.27
N LEU A 129 8.16 4.93 8.53
CA LEU A 129 7.20 3.94 8.98
C LEU A 129 5.87 4.65 9.26
N ILE A 130 4.82 4.30 8.52
CA ILE A 130 3.47 4.84 8.80
C ILE A 130 2.96 4.18 10.08
N VAL A 131 2.59 5.00 11.06
CA VAL A 131 2.04 4.56 12.36
C VAL A 131 0.53 4.82 12.49
N ASP A 132 -0.01 5.79 11.74
CA ASP A 132 -1.46 6.05 11.63
C ASP A 132 -1.79 6.75 10.28
N HIS A 133 -3.07 6.94 9.94
CA HIS A 133 -3.47 7.64 8.71
C HIS A 133 -4.71 8.54 8.82
N ILE A 134 -4.78 9.50 7.89
CA ILE A 134 -5.94 10.38 7.67
C ILE A 134 -6.50 10.08 6.28
N ASN A 135 -7.72 9.55 6.20
CA ASN A 135 -8.38 9.28 4.92
C ASN A 135 -9.12 10.53 4.40
N ASN A 136 -8.47 11.29 3.52
CA ASN A 136 -9.02 12.44 2.81
C ASN A 136 -9.35 12.11 1.33
N MET A 137 -9.59 10.84 1.01
CA MET A 137 -9.78 10.37 -0.38
C MET A 137 -11.22 10.50 -0.89
N GLY A 138 -12.18 10.91 -0.04
CA GLY A 138 -13.61 11.03 -0.39
C GLY A 138 -14.32 9.71 -0.74
N LYS A 139 -13.62 8.57 -0.69
CA LYS A 139 -14.08 7.23 -1.07
C LYS A 139 -13.68 6.23 0.02
N ASN A 140 -14.54 5.23 0.25
CA ASN A 140 -14.22 4.10 1.14
C ASN A 140 -14.64 2.78 0.47
N PRO A 141 -13.73 1.80 0.31
CA PRO A 141 -13.99 0.48 -0.31
C PRO A 141 -15.03 -0.40 0.39
N LEU A 142 -15.44 -0.08 1.63
CA LEU A 142 -16.51 -0.78 2.37
C LEU A 142 -17.91 -0.16 2.19
N ILE A 143 -18.04 0.88 1.37
CA ILE A 143 -19.34 1.44 1.00
C ILE A 143 -20.13 0.40 0.17
N GLY A 144 -21.40 0.23 0.54
CA GLY A 144 -22.31 -0.77 -0.01
C GLY A 144 -22.79 -1.78 1.04
N PRO A 145 -23.41 -2.90 0.61
CA PRO A 145 -23.71 -4.06 1.46
C PRO A 145 -22.44 -4.75 1.99
N ASN A 146 -22.56 -5.53 3.06
CA ASN A 146 -21.44 -6.23 3.70
C ASN A 146 -21.60 -7.74 3.61
N ASP A 147 -20.51 -8.44 3.26
CA ASP A 147 -20.44 -9.90 3.28
C ASP A 147 -19.74 -10.34 4.57
N ALA A 148 -20.47 -11.01 5.47
CA ALA A 148 -19.95 -11.43 6.77
C ALA A 148 -18.83 -12.48 6.66
N ASP A 149 -18.73 -13.17 5.51
CA ASP A 149 -17.62 -14.10 5.23
C ASP A 149 -16.32 -13.38 4.85
N LEU A 150 -16.41 -12.12 4.39
CA LEU A 150 -15.24 -11.28 4.08
C LEU A 150 -14.77 -10.50 5.31
N GLY A 151 -15.70 -10.07 6.18
CA GLY A 151 -15.38 -9.47 7.46
C GLY A 151 -16.51 -8.66 8.11
N GLU A 152 -16.13 -7.88 9.12
CA GLU A 152 -17.04 -7.17 10.03
C GLU A 152 -17.61 -5.89 9.41
N ARG A 153 -18.89 -5.61 9.65
CA ARG A 153 -19.58 -4.42 9.09
C ARG A 153 -18.96 -3.08 9.51
N PHE A 154 -18.41 -3.03 10.72
CA PHE A 154 -17.87 -1.82 11.33
C PHE A 154 -16.48 -2.14 11.90
N PRO A 155 -15.45 -2.27 11.06
CA PRO A 155 -14.11 -2.59 11.53
C PRO A 155 -13.54 -1.42 12.34
N ASP A 156 -13.11 -1.70 13.56
CA ASP A 156 -12.28 -0.80 14.36
C ASP A 156 -11.00 -0.44 13.59
N MET A 157 -10.42 0.74 13.80
CA MET A 157 -9.16 1.16 13.16
C MET A 157 -8.02 1.46 14.15
N SER A 158 -8.24 1.30 15.46
CA SER A 158 -7.26 1.61 16.53
C SER A 158 -5.92 0.88 16.43
N GLU A 159 -5.87 -0.27 15.75
CA GLU A 159 -4.65 -0.99 15.36
C GLU A 159 -4.68 -1.37 13.86
N ALA A 160 -5.00 -0.42 12.98
CA ALA A 160 -4.86 -0.60 11.52
C ALA A 160 -3.42 -0.96 11.11
N TYR A 161 -2.44 -0.52 11.91
CA TYR A 161 -1.00 -0.80 11.81
C TYR A 161 -0.56 -1.66 13.01
N SER A 162 -0.05 -2.89 12.79
CA SER A 162 0.31 -3.75 13.93
C SER A 162 1.55 -3.27 14.69
N ARG A 163 1.34 -2.96 15.97
CA ARG A 163 2.36 -2.62 16.97
C ARG A 163 3.50 -3.64 17.03
N ARG A 164 3.19 -4.95 16.93
CA ARG A 164 4.21 -6.03 16.90
C ARG A 164 5.19 -5.87 15.73
N LEU A 165 4.69 -5.51 14.57
CA LEU A 165 5.46 -5.50 13.33
C LEU A 165 6.21 -4.16 13.16
N ILE A 166 5.65 -3.07 13.70
CA ILE A 166 6.38 -1.81 13.97
C ILE A 166 7.61 -2.07 14.87
N GLN A 167 7.43 -2.77 16.00
CA GLN A 167 8.53 -3.13 16.91
C GLN A 167 9.62 -3.99 16.23
N ILE A 168 9.24 -4.87 15.30
CA ILE A 168 10.20 -5.64 14.48
C ILE A 168 10.97 -4.70 13.54
N ALA A 169 10.30 -3.80 12.82
CA ALA A 169 10.97 -2.83 11.95
C ALA A 169 11.98 -1.97 12.73
N GLN A 170 11.59 -1.43 13.90
CA GLN A 170 12.47 -0.70 14.81
C GLN A 170 13.66 -1.55 15.29
N SER A 171 13.44 -2.83 15.57
CA SER A 171 14.49 -3.76 16.01
C SER A 171 15.48 -4.09 14.89
N VAL A 172 15.02 -4.25 13.65
CA VAL A 172 15.87 -4.42 12.47
C VAL A 172 16.67 -3.15 12.20
N ALA A 173 16.03 -1.97 12.22
CA ALA A 173 16.70 -0.69 12.02
C ALA A 173 17.85 -0.47 13.04
N ARG A 174 17.59 -0.69 14.34
CA ARG A 174 18.63 -0.64 15.38
C ARG A 174 19.79 -1.61 15.13
N LYS A 175 19.51 -2.84 14.68
CA LYS A 175 20.55 -3.85 14.36
C LYS A 175 21.39 -3.46 13.13
N GLN A 176 20.78 -2.80 12.14
CA GLN A 176 21.43 -2.34 10.91
C GLN A 176 22.04 -0.94 11.03
N GLN A 177 22.03 -0.34 12.23
CA GLN A 177 22.43 1.06 12.49
C GLN A 177 21.71 2.09 11.59
N PHE A 178 20.50 1.73 11.13
CA PHE A 178 19.67 2.50 10.23
C PHE A 178 18.61 3.30 11.01
N THR A 179 18.24 4.47 10.50
CA THR A 179 17.21 5.33 11.09
C THR A 179 16.09 5.58 10.07
N PHE A 180 14.85 5.41 10.49
CA PHE A 180 13.66 5.87 9.78
C PHE A 180 12.90 6.89 10.63
N ARG A 181 12.02 7.65 9.97
CA ARG A 181 10.99 8.48 10.60
C ARG A 181 9.79 7.61 10.98
N GLU A 182 9.01 8.05 11.95
CA GLU A 182 7.66 7.52 12.23
C GLU A 182 6.66 8.67 12.07
N GLY A 183 5.51 8.43 11.45
CA GLY A 183 4.56 9.51 11.17
C GLY A 183 3.21 9.09 10.58
N ILE A 184 2.32 10.07 10.46
CA ILE A 184 0.93 9.93 9.99
C ILE A 184 0.86 10.19 8.49
N TYR A 185 0.21 9.29 7.75
CA TYR A 185 0.02 9.42 6.29
C TYR A 185 -1.39 9.93 5.95
N MET A 186 -1.46 11.03 5.21
CA MET A 186 -2.73 11.56 4.70
C MET A 186 -2.95 11.14 3.24
N GLY A 187 -3.99 10.35 3.02
CA GLY A 187 -4.39 9.90 1.70
C GLY A 187 -5.29 10.92 1.02
N ASN A 188 -4.85 11.49 -0.09
CA ASN A 188 -5.63 12.37 -0.97
C ASN A 188 -6.08 11.62 -2.22
N LEU A 189 -7.04 12.15 -2.97
CA LEU A 189 -7.56 11.50 -4.19
C LEU A 189 -6.57 11.58 -5.37
N GLY A 190 -5.91 12.73 -5.56
CA GLY A 190 -5.12 13.03 -6.76
C GLY A 190 -6.00 13.36 -7.99
N PRO A 191 -5.43 13.45 -9.21
CA PRO A 191 -4.01 13.30 -9.54
C PRO A 191 -3.18 14.59 -9.37
N THR A 192 -3.83 15.74 -9.12
CA THR A 192 -3.12 17.00 -8.86
C THR A 192 -2.40 16.96 -7.52
N TYR A 193 -1.14 17.44 -7.48
CA TYR A 193 -0.42 17.67 -6.23
C TYR A 193 -1.05 18.79 -5.40
N GLU A 194 -0.80 18.75 -4.10
CA GLU A 194 -1.33 19.68 -3.11
C GLU A 194 -0.81 21.11 -3.31
N THR A 195 -1.70 22.10 -3.20
CA THR A 195 -1.30 23.52 -3.12
C THR A 195 -0.55 23.80 -1.80
N PRO A 196 0.21 24.90 -1.71
CA PRO A 196 0.82 25.33 -0.45
C PRO A 196 -0.17 25.57 0.70
N ALA A 197 -1.46 25.76 0.41
CA ALA A 197 -2.52 25.84 1.42
C ALA A 197 -2.90 24.46 1.95
N GLU A 198 -3.10 23.47 1.07
CA GLU A 198 -3.38 22.08 1.45
C GLU A 198 -2.19 21.42 2.15
N VAL A 199 -0.96 21.73 1.76
CA VAL A 199 0.26 21.29 2.49
C VAL A 199 0.31 21.87 3.91
N ARG A 200 -0.17 23.11 4.13
CA ARG A 200 -0.32 23.67 5.49
C ARG A 200 -1.48 23.02 6.25
N MET A 201 -2.60 22.76 5.59
CA MET A 201 -3.74 22.05 6.17
C MET A 201 -3.35 20.65 6.65
N ALA A 202 -2.63 19.88 5.81
CA ALA A 202 -2.14 18.54 6.14
C ALA A 202 -1.32 18.52 7.43
N ARG A 203 -0.36 19.46 7.57
CA ARG A 203 0.41 19.65 8.81
C ARG A 203 -0.49 19.98 10.01
N LEU A 204 -1.45 20.89 9.83
CA LEU A 204 -2.35 21.35 10.90
C LEU A 204 -3.31 20.27 11.39
N VAL A 205 -3.66 19.29 10.54
CA VAL A 205 -4.44 18.09 10.95
C VAL A 205 -3.54 16.94 11.43
N GLY A 206 -2.23 17.14 11.53
CA GLY A 206 -1.28 16.18 12.10
C GLY A 206 -0.65 15.20 11.11
N ALA A 207 -0.77 15.42 9.80
CA ALA A 207 -0.10 14.57 8.80
C ALA A 207 1.40 14.90 8.69
N ASP A 208 2.21 13.86 8.49
CA ASP A 208 3.65 13.95 8.24
C ASP A 208 4.01 13.73 6.75
N ALA A 209 3.21 12.95 6.03
CA ALA A 209 3.34 12.73 4.59
C ALA A 209 1.96 12.70 3.89
N VAL A 210 1.90 13.15 2.63
CA VAL A 210 0.70 13.14 1.78
C VAL A 210 0.89 12.27 0.54
N GLY A 211 -0.13 11.51 0.13
CA GLY A 211 -0.04 10.73 -1.11
C GLY A 211 -1.37 10.14 -1.58
N MET A 212 -1.36 9.49 -2.74
CA MET A 212 -2.57 9.18 -3.51
C MET A 212 -2.93 7.67 -3.54
N SER A 213 -2.53 6.91 -2.52
CA SER A 213 -2.70 5.44 -2.48
C SER A 213 -2.78 4.89 -1.05
N THR A 214 -2.55 3.58 -0.90
CA THR A 214 -2.30 2.88 0.38
C THR A 214 -3.52 2.74 1.29
N ILE A 215 -4.20 3.82 1.67
CA ILE A 215 -5.28 3.77 2.68
C ILE A 215 -6.43 2.84 2.26
N GLN A 216 -6.81 2.81 0.99
CA GLN A 216 -7.88 1.92 0.51
C GLN A 216 -7.54 0.44 0.79
N LEU A 217 -6.26 0.08 0.74
CA LEU A 217 -5.77 -1.29 0.92
C LEU A 217 -5.84 -1.75 2.39
N LEU A 218 -6.04 -0.82 3.34
CA LEU A 218 -6.00 -1.07 4.79
C LEU A 218 -7.35 -1.51 5.39
N LEU A 219 -8.14 -2.25 4.60
CA LEU A 219 -9.40 -2.93 4.97
C LEU A 219 -9.28 -3.93 6.14
N ARG A 220 -9.34 -3.53 7.42
CA ARG A 220 -9.14 -4.46 8.56
C ARG A 220 -10.03 -5.71 8.52
N ASP A 221 -11.29 -5.54 8.09
CA ASP A 221 -12.18 -6.50 7.40
C ASP A 221 -11.64 -7.95 7.34
N MET A 222 -10.64 -8.18 6.49
CA MET A 222 -10.13 -9.49 6.04
C MET A 222 -9.36 -10.36 7.04
N ARG A 223 -9.30 -10.06 8.34
CA ARG A 223 -8.51 -10.84 9.34
C ARG A 223 -7.08 -11.17 8.87
N VAL A 224 -6.38 -10.15 8.34
CA VAL A 224 -4.94 -10.19 8.01
C VAL A 224 -4.18 -9.47 9.12
N SER A 225 -3.14 -10.10 9.66
CA SER A 225 -2.20 -9.46 10.60
C SER A 225 -1.29 -8.50 9.83
N ARG A 226 -1.74 -7.26 9.60
CA ARG A 226 -0.97 -6.27 8.83
C ARG A 226 0.20 -5.72 9.64
N CYS A 227 1.41 -5.66 9.10
CA CYS A 227 2.33 -4.55 9.44
C CYS A 227 1.81 -3.26 8.76
N TRP A 228 2.71 -2.29 8.58
CA TRP A 228 3.04 -1.70 7.27
C TRP A 228 2.91 -0.20 7.23
N VAL A 229 4.07 0.45 7.11
CA VAL A 229 4.60 0.72 5.76
C VAL A 229 6.11 0.88 5.83
N PHE A 230 6.84 0.58 4.75
CA PHE A 230 8.11 1.24 4.47
C PHE A 230 7.87 2.24 3.32
N HIS A 231 7.89 3.53 3.65
CA HIS A 231 7.70 4.63 2.72
C HIS A 231 9.07 5.24 2.43
N VAL A 232 9.47 5.32 1.16
CA VAL A 232 10.62 6.14 0.77
C VAL A 232 10.09 7.52 0.43
N LEU A 233 10.58 8.56 1.12
CA LEU A 233 10.31 9.97 0.81
C LEU A 233 10.97 10.35 -0.51
N GLN A 234 10.37 9.89 -1.60
CA GLN A 234 10.73 10.27 -2.96
C GLN A 234 10.19 11.68 -3.27
N THR A 235 10.59 12.65 -2.44
CA THR A 235 10.40 14.07 -2.70
C THR A 235 11.31 14.50 -3.85
N LYS A 236 10.93 14.11 -5.08
CA LYS A 236 10.90 15.11 -6.15
C LYS A 236 10.21 16.33 -5.53
N GLN A 237 10.97 17.40 -5.36
CA GLN A 237 10.52 18.64 -4.76
C GLN A 237 9.17 19.02 -5.37
N GLN A 238 8.08 18.97 -4.59
CA GLN A 238 6.73 19.15 -5.11
C GLN A 238 6.68 20.44 -5.93
N GLY A 239 6.13 20.34 -7.14
CA GLY A 239 6.34 21.31 -8.21
C GLY A 239 6.14 22.75 -7.74
N TYR A 240 7.23 23.51 -7.66
CA TYR A 240 7.26 24.88 -7.15
C TYR A 240 6.86 25.08 -5.68
N CYS A 241 7.66 24.53 -4.75
CA CYS A 241 8.06 25.30 -3.57
C CYS A 241 9.55 25.19 -3.25
N ASN A 242 10.27 26.30 -3.41
CA ASN A 242 11.61 26.49 -2.85
C ASN A 242 11.56 26.52 -1.31
N LYS A 243 12.65 26.09 -0.64
CA LYS A 243 12.79 26.17 0.84
C LYS A 243 12.52 27.59 1.41
N HIS A 244 12.52 28.63 0.58
CA HIS A 244 12.18 30.04 0.93
C HIS A 244 10.70 30.33 1.22
N PHE A 245 9.74 29.49 0.80
CA PHE A 245 8.31 29.72 1.10
C PHE A 245 7.84 29.04 2.39
N LEU A 246 8.60 28.08 2.92
CA LEU A 246 8.30 27.37 4.17
C LEU A 246 8.83 28.08 5.43
N THR A 247 9.61 29.17 5.26
CA THR A 247 10.27 29.89 6.34
C THR A 247 9.72 31.30 6.60
N ARG A 248 8.69 31.74 5.86
CA ARG A 248 7.97 32.97 6.16
C ARG A 248 6.95 32.71 7.28
N LYS A 249 7.23 33.32 8.43
CA LYS A 249 6.27 33.50 9.54
C LYS A 249 5.08 34.35 9.09
#